data_AF-A0A2J0Q7N1-F1
#
_entry.id   AF-A0A2J0Q7N1-F1
#
_cell.length_a   1.000
_cell.length_b   1.000
_cell.length_c   1.000
_cell.angle_alpha   90.00
_cell.angle_beta   90.00
_cell.angle_gamma   90.00
#
_symmetry.space_group_name_H-M   'P 1'
#
loop_
_entity.id
_entity.type
_entity.pdbx_description
1 polymer ?
#
loop_
_entity_poly.entity_id
_entity_poly.type
_entity_poly.pdbx_seq_one_letter_code
_entity_poly.pdbx_strand_id
1 'polypeptide(L)'
;MDNKKNIIIAILLGIATGIIWAGIFVRLNEVSFLGDLGSNIWLLILIFPLIFVLGIYLGRWLSGWHSFFVPFSRFAIIGFLNTGVDLGILNLLIYSSGMEIGLAISVFKGISFLVATTNSYFFNKHWAFEARDNMQQGVEFVKFFSVSIIGVLLNVSVFSVLVSFIGAPSGLSHLVWINAAAIISTIANLIWNFIGYRMIVFKNI
;
A
#
# COMPACT_ATOMS: atom_id res chain seq x y z
N MET A 1 0.06 5.22 29.13
CA MET A 1 1.39 4.82 28.61
C MET A 1 1.46 4.78 27.07
N ASP A 2 0.44 5.30 26.35
CA ASP A 2 0.25 5.06 24.90
C ASP A 2 0.99 5.98 23.91
N ASN A 3 1.55 7.12 24.33
CA ASN A 3 2.15 8.04 23.35
C ASN A 3 3.51 7.55 22.83
N LYS A 4 4.41 7.14 23.74
CA LYS A 4 5.77 6.70 23.37
C LYS A 4 5.75 5.50 22.43
N LYS A 5 4.89 4.50 22.71
CA LYS A 5 4.71 3.31 21.87
C LYS A 5 4.30 3.69 20.44
N ASN A 6 3.30 4.55 20.29
CA ASN A 6 2.80 4.97 18.97
C ASN A 6 3.85 5.74 18.16
N ILE A 7 4.64 6.59 18.81
CA ILE A 7 5.74 7.32 18.17
C ILE A 7 6.83 6.34 17.72
N ILE A 8 7.23 5.38 18.56
CA ILE A 8 8.23 4.37 18.20
C ILE A 8 7.77 3.56 16.99
N ILE A 9 6.52 3.08 16.99
CA ILE A 9 5.95 2.35 15.84
C ILE A 9 5.96 3.23 14.59
N ALA A 10 5.53 4.49 14.68
CA ALA A 10 5.53 5.41 13.55
C ALA A 10 6.94 5.68 13.00
N ILE A 11 7.96 5.79 13.85
CA ILE A 11 9.36 5.93 13.43
C ILE A 11 9.82 4.68 12.69
N LEU A 12 9.60 3.50 13.25
CA LEU A 12 10.00 2.22 12.63
C LEU A 12 9.33 2.03 11.26
N LEU A 13 8.02 2.29 11.19
CA LEU A 13 7.29 2.24 9.93
C LEU A 13 7.75 3.30 8.93
N GLY A 14 8.12 4.48 9.41
CA GLY A 14 8.66 5.55 8.57
C GLY A 14 10.01 5.17 7.97
N ILE A 15 10.91 4.55 8.75
CA ILE A 15 12.22 4.09 8.25
C ILE A 15 12.00 3.02 7.18
N ALA A 16 11.17 2.02 7.48
CA ALA A 16 10.84 0.95 6.52
C ALA A 16 10.23 1.51 5.23
N THR A 17 9.29 2.44 5.36
CA THR A 17 8.68 3.16 4.23
C THR A 17 9.74 3.88 3.42
N GLY A 18 10.65 4.61 4.06
CA GLY A 18 11.71 5.35 3.38
C GLY A 18 12.68 4.45 2.63
N ILE A 19 13.06 3.30 3.19
CA ILE A 19 13.90 2.32 2.49
C ILE A 19 13.18 1.80 1.23
N ILE A 20 11.91 1.41 1.37
CA ILE A 20 11.12 0.85 0.26
C ILE A 20 10.94 1.87 -0.86
N TRP A 21 10.50 3.09 -0.53
CA TRP A 21 10.29 4.15 -1.51
C TRP A 21 11.58 4.65 -2.13
N ALA A 22 12.67 4.72 -1.37
CA ALA A 22 13.99 5.02 -1.93
C ALA A 22 14.39 3.97 -2.97
N GLY A 23 14.23 2.68 -2.67
CA GLY A 23 14.51 1.60 -3.63
C GLY A 23 13.67 1.70 -4.91
N ILE A 24 12.37 2.00 -4.78
CA ILE A 24 11.49 2.23 -5.94
C ILE A 24 11.98 3.41 -6.77
N PHE A 25 12.28 4.55 -6.14
CA PHE A 25 12.70 5.75 -6.88
C PHE A 25 14.10 5.64 -7.49
N VAL A 26 15.05 4.96 -6.84
CA VAL A 26 16.34 4.65 -7.47
C VAL A 26 16.12 3.92 -8.78
N ARG A 27 15.25 2.90 -8.78
CA ARG A 27 14.94 2.12 -9.98
C ARG A 27 14.20 2.95 -11.04
N LEU A 28 13.25 3.81 -10.64
CA LEU A 28 12.56 4.70 -11.58
C LEU A 28 13.48 5.82 -12.12
N ASN A 29 14.51 6.20 -11.38
CA ASN A 29 15.52 7.17 -11.82
C ASN A 29 16.45 6.58 -12.90
N GLU A 30 16.77 5.28 -12.82
CA GLU A 30 17.56 4.59 -13.86
C GLU A 30 16.92 4.68 -15.25
N VAL A 31 15.58 4.72 -15.31
CA VAL A 31 14.82 4.92 -16.55
C VAL A 31 14.51 6.40 -16.85
N SER A 32 15.24 7.32 -16.22
CA SER A 32 15.21 8.78 -16.42
C SER A 32 13.84 9.44 -16.22
N PHE A 33 12.94 8.84 -15.43
CA PHE A 33 11.60 9.38 -15.22
C PHE A 33 11.54 10.61 -14.32
N LEU A 34 12.41 10.66 -13.30
CA LEU A 34 12.37 11.69 -12.25
C LEU A 34 13.41 12.82 -12.45
N GLY A 35 14.21 12.77 -13.53
CA GLY A 35 15.43 13.57 -13.67
C GLY A 35 16.52 13.13 -12.69
N ASP A 36 17.76 13.62 -12.81
CA ASP A 36 18.87 13.19 -11.93
C ASP A 36 18.66 13.62 -10.48
N LEU A 37 17.98 12.77 -9.70
CA LEU A 37 17.78 12.95 -8.27
C LEU A 37 19.04 12.61 -7.46
N GLY A 38 20.08 12.06 -8.10
CA GLY A 38 21.37 11.72 -7.49
C GLY A 38 21.25 10.93 -6.18
N SER A 39 22.14 11.22 -5.23
CA SER A 39 22.15 10.61 -3.89
C SER A 39 21.02 11.08 -2.96
N ASN A 40 20.24 12.10 -3.34
CA ASN A 40 19.25 12.72 -2.46
C ASN A 40 18.03 11.82 -2.19
N ILE A 41 17.79 10.79 -3.01
CA ILE A 41 16.69 9.83 -2.83
C ILE A 41 16.74 9.16 -1.45
N TRP A 42 17.94 8.93 -0.91
CA TRP A 42 18.13 8.28 0.39
C TRP A 42 17.68 9.13 1.58
N LEU A 43 17.45 10.44 1.40
CA LEU A 43 16.87 11.31 2.42
C LEU A 43 15.46 10.89 2.85
N LEU A 44 14.76 10.10 2.02
CA LEU A 44 13.45 9.54 2.35
C LEU A 44 13.46 8.70 3.63
N ILE A 45 14.58 8.04 3.93
CA ILE A 45 14.75 7.27 5.18
C ILE A 45 14.63 8.18 6.42
N LEU A 46 15.01 9.45 6.30
CA LEU A 46 14.90 10.43 7.39
C LEU A 46 13.57 11.20 7.32
N ILE A 47 13.08 11.50 6.12
CA ILE A 47 11.87 12.31 5.91
C ILE A 47 10.61 11.54 6.35
N PHE A 48 10.44 10.27 5.97
CA PHE A 48 9.22 9.53 6.29
C PHE A 48 8.98 9.31 7.79
N PRO A 49 9.97 8.97 8.64
CA PRO A 49 9.79 8.94 10.08
C PRO A 49 9.27 10.26 10.65
N LEU A 50 9.80 11.39 10.20
CA LEU A 50 9.36 12.71 10.64
C LEU A 50 7.91 12.96 10.23
N ILE A 51 7.56 12.69 8.97
CA ILE A 51 6.18 12.84 8.46
C ILE A 51 5.21 11.94 9.23
N PHE A 52 5.57 10.68 9.50
CA PHE A 52 4.68 9.76 10.21
C PHE A 52 4.47 10.18 11.66
N VAL A 53 5.53 10.62 12.35
CA VAL A 53 5.42 11.19 13.69
C VAL A 53 4.53 12.44 13.69
N LEU A 54 4.70 13.35 12.71
CA LEU A 54 3.81 14.49 12.52
C LEU A 54 2.37 14.05 12.27
N GLY A 55 2.14 13.01 11.48
CA GLY A 55 0.82 12.43 11.24
C GLY A 55 0.15 11.91 12.52
N ILE A 56 0.91 11.30 13.42
CA ILE A 56 0.42 10.90 14.76
C ILE A 56 0.01 12.12 15.59
N TYR A 57 0.83 13.18 15.60
CA TYR A 57 0.49 14.41 16.31
C TYR A 57 -0.72 15.12 15.70
N LEU A 58 -0.80 15.18 14.37
CA LEU A 58 -1.92 15.78 13.64
C LEU A 58 -3.23 15.04 13.94
N GLY A 59 -3.23 13.71 13.90
CA GLY A 59 -4.42 12.91 14.24
C GLY A 59 -4.89 13.15 15.68
N ARG A 60 -3.97 13.37 16.62
CA ARG A 60 -4.31 13.71 18.01
C ARG A 60 -4.85 15.13 18.14
N TRP A 61 -4.26 16.08 17.45
CA TRP A 61 -4.76 17.46 17.47
C TRP A 61 -6.18 17.54 16.90
N LEU A 62 -6.42 16.89 15.75
CA LEU A 62 -7.75 16.79 15.15
C LEU A 62 -8.73 15.96 15.97
N SER A 63 -8.25 15.10 16.87
CA SER A 63 -9.11 14.29 17.74
C SER A 63 -9.96 15.13 18.69
N GLY A 64 -9.57 16.40 18.93
CA GLY A 64 -10.38 17.36 19.66
C GLY A 64 -11.71 17.69 18.97
N TRP A 65 -11.82 17.48 17.64
CA TRP A 65 -13.09 17.61 16.91
C TRP A 65 -13.86 16.29 16.90
N HIS A 66 -13.21 15.17 16.55
CA HIS A 66 -13.82 13.84 16.58
C HIS A 66 -12.78 12.76 16.87
N SER A 67 -13.11 11.80 17.73
CA SER A 67 -12.22 10.68 18.13
C SER A 67 -11.75 9.78 16.98
N PHE A 68 -12.36 9.88 15.79
CA PHE A 68 -12.03 9.10 14.59
C PHE A 68 -10.64 9.42 14.04
N PHE A 69 -10.13 10.64 14.25
CA PHE A 69 -8.87 11.07 13.64
C PHE A 69 -7.63 10.31 14.15
N VAL A 70 -7.69 9.74 15.36
CA VAL A 70 -6.57 8.95 15.92
C VAL A 70 -6.38 7.61 15.19
N PRO A 71 -7.40 6.73 15.10
CA PRO A 71 -7.25 5.49 14.32
C PRO A 71 -7.07 5.79 12.83
N PHE A 72 -7.68 6.86 12.30
CA PHE A 72 -7.51 7.26 10.91
C PHE A 72 -6.07 7.63 10.56
N SER A 73 -5.36 8.39 11.40
CA SER A 73 -3.97 8.75 11.11
C SER A 73 -3.04 7.53 11.04
N ARG A 74 -3.26 6.55 11.93
CA ARG A 74 -2.54 5.26 11.91
C ARG A 74 -2.89 4.45 10.67
N PHE A 75 -4.18 4.38 10.33
CA PHE A 75 -4.65 3.73 9.10
C PHE A 75 -4.01 4.35 7.85
N ALA A 76 -3.92 5.68 7.78
CA ALA A 76 -3.29 6.39 6.66
C ALA A 76 -1.79 6.07 6.55
N ILE A 77 -1.07 6.05 7.68
CA ILE A 77 0.34 5.64 7.75
C ILE A 77 0.53 4.22 7.21
N ILE A 78 -0.29 3.27 7.68
CA ILE A 78 -0.26 1.87 7.23
C ILE A 78 -0.59 1.77 5.74
N GLY A 79 -1.59 2.54 5.26
CA GLY A 79 -1.95 2.60 3.85
C GLY A 79 -0.78 3.02 2.97
N PHE A 80 -0.09 4.10 3.34
CA PHE A 80 1.07 4.58 2.59
C PHE A 80 2.23 3.58 2.57
N LEU A 81 2.53 2.96 3.72
CA LEU A 81 3.51 1.87 3.80
C LEU A 81 3.13 0.71 2.87
N ASN A 82 1.86 0.29 2.87
CA ASN A 82 1.41 -0.85 2.06
C ASN A 82 1.46 -0.58 0.57
N THR A 83 1.18 0.65 0.12
CA THR A 83 1.41 1.04 -1.28
C THR A 83 2.89 0.88 -1.63
N GLY A 84 3.79 1.31 -0.74
CA GLY A 84 5.22 1.06 -0.88
C GLY A 84 5.54 -0.43 -0.96
N VAL A 85 5.01 -1.26 -0.06
CA VAL A 85 5.23 -2.72 -0.05
C VAL A 85 4.73 -3.37 -1.34
N ASP A 86 3.54 -3.02 -1.82
CA ASP A 86 2.98 -3.55 -3.07
C ASP A 86 3.91 -3.23 -4.25
N LEU A 87 4.26 -1.95 -4.43
CA LEU A 87 5.17 -1.54 -5.50
C LEU A 87 6.56 -2.12 -5.32
N GLY A 88 7.10 -2.16 -4.11
CA GLY A 88 8.43 -2.68 -3.81
C GLY A 88 8.56 -4.16 -4.13
N ILE A 89 7.59 -4.97 -3.71
CA ILE A 89 7.55 -6.41 -4.02
C ILE A 89 7.36 -6.63 -5.52
N LEU A 90 6.45 -5.90 -6.17
CA LEU A 90 6.25 -5.99 -7.62
C LEU A 90 7.56 -5.70 -8.36
N ASN A 91 8.25 -4.61 -8.00
CA ASN A 91 9.53 -4.27 -8.59
C ASN A 91 10.59 -5.34 -8.31
N LEU A 92 10.71 -5.83 -7.08
CA LEU A 92 11.69 -6.86 -6.73
C LEU A 92 11.48 -8.14 -7.54
N LEU A 93 10.23 -8.57 -7.73
CA LEU A 93 9.90 -9.75 -8.54
C LEU A 93 10.25 -9.54 -10.02
N ILE A 94 9.96 -8.36 -10.57
CA ILE A 94 10.35 -8.01 -11.94
C ILE A 94 11.88 -8.01 -12.08
N TYR A 95 12.59 -7.39 -11.15
CA TYR A 95 14.06 -7.27 -11.19
C TYR A 95 14.73 -8.66 -11.09
N SER A 96 14.27 -9.49 -10.17
CA SER A 96 14.84 -10.84 -9.97
C SER A 96 14.52 -11.83 -11.08
N SER A 97 13.38 -11.69 -11.76
CA SER A 97 12.98 -12.56 -12.86
C SER A 97 13.42 -12.07 -14.24
N GLY A 98 13.66 -10.77 -14.39
CA GLY A 98 13.86 -10.12 -15.69
C GLY A 98 12.60 -10.06 -16.56
N MET A 99 11.41 -10.39 -16.02
CA MET A 99 10.16 -10.46 -16.78
C MET A 99 9.30 -9.22 -16.55
N GLU A 100 9.07 -8.45 -17.62
CA GLU A 100 8.27 -7.21 -17.59
C GLU A 100 6.95 -7.30 -18.37
N ILE A 101 6.66 -8.44 -19.00
CA ILE A 101 5.52 -8.61 -19.91
C ILE A 101 4.81 -9.96 -19.72
N GLY A 102 3.57 -10.04 -20.22
CA GLY A 102 2.78 -11.26 -20.27
C GLY A 102 2.21 -11.71 -18.92
N LEU A 103 1.87 -12.99 -18.81
CA LEU A 103 1.20 -13.52 -17.61
C LEU A 103 2.06 -13.42 -16.34
N ALA A 104 3.39 -13.43 -16.48
CA ALA A 104 4.31 -13.32 -15.35
C ALA A 104 4.09 -12.02 -14.55
N ILE A 105 3.91 -10.88 -15.23
CA ILE A 105 3.75 -9.60 -14.53
C ILE A 105 2.41 -9.51 -13.78
N SER A 106 1.35 -10.13 -14.30
CA SER A 106 0.05 -10.25 -13.62
C SER A 106 0.16 -11.13 -12.36
N VAL A 107 0.92 -12.22 -12.44
CA VAL A 107 1.21 -13.08 -11.27
C VAL A 107 2.01 -12.31 -10.22
N PHE A 108 3.03 -11.54 -10.62
CA PHE A 108 3.79 -10.71 -9.69
C PHE A 108 2.92 -9.67 -9.00
N LYS A 109 1.99 -9.04 -9.72
CA LYS A 109 1.02 -8.11 -9.13
C LYS A 109 0.12 -8.80 -8.11
N GLY A 110 -0.32 -10.02 -8.40
CA GLY A 110 -1.13 -10.81 -7.47
C GLY A 110 -0.39 -11.10 -6.17
N ILE A 111 0.88 -11.53 -6.27
CA ILE A 111 1.75 -11.79 -5.11
C ILE A 111 2.00 -10.50 -4.33
N SER A 112 2.38 -9.41 -5.00
CA SER A 112 2.67 -8.13 -4.33
C SER A 112 1.46 -7.57 -3.59
N PHE A 113 0.28 -7.65 -4.21
CA PHE A 113 -0.97 -7.21 -3.61
C PHE A 113 -1.38 -8.07 -2.40
N LEU A 114 -1.20 -9.40 -2.48
CA LEU A 114 -1.45 -10.30 -1.35
C LEU A 114 -0.55 -9.99 -0.16
N VAL A 115 0.76 -9.79 -0.41
CA VAL A 115 1.72 -9.43 0.64
C VAL A 115 1.35 -8.10 1.29
N ALA A 116 1.08 -7.07 0.49
CA ALA A 116 0.69 -5.75 1.00
C ALA A 116 -0.64 -5.79 1.77
N THR A 117 -1.63 -6.54 1.28
CA THR A 117 -2.94 -6.65 1.92
C THR A 117 -2.84 -7.42 3.24
N THR A 118 -2.07 -8.50 3.27
CA THR A 118 -1.79 -9.26 4.50
C THR A 118 -1.08 -8.40 5.54
N ASN A 119 -0.05 -7.65 5.12
CA ASN A 119 0.62 -6.68 5.98
C ASN A 119 -0.35 -5.62 6.53
N SER A 120 -1.25 -5.11 5.69
CA SER A 120 -2.30 -4.19 6.08
C SER A 120 -3.21 -4.74 7.17
N TYR A 121 -3.64 -6.00 7.06
CA TYR A 121 -4.49 -6.64 8.07
C TYR A 121 -3.80 -6.66 9.44
N PHE A 122 -2.55 -7.13 9.49
CA PHE A 122 -1.83 -7.23 10.76
C PHE A 122 -1.64 -5.86 11.43
N PHE A 123 -1.18 -4.85 10.70
CA PHE A 123 -0.97 -3.53 11.29
C PHE A 123 -2.28 -2.82 11.64
N ASN A 124 -3.31 -2.91 10.80
CA ASN A 124 -4.58 -2.27 11.10
C ASN A 124 -5.26 -2.87 12.32
N LYS A 125 -5.25 -4.21 12.44
CA LYS A 125 -5.81 -4.92 13.59
C LYS A 125 -5.10 -4.56 14.90
N HIS A 126 -3.77 -4.69 14.94
CA HIS A 126 -3.01 -4.60 16.18
C HIS A 126 -2.59 -3.17 16.57
N TRP A 127 -2.61 -2.23 15.62
CA TRP A 127 -2.13 -0.86 15.86
C TRP A 127 -3.14 0.24 15.50
N ALA A 128 -3.77 0.20 14.33
CA ALA A 128 -4.70 1.27 13.95
C ALA A 128 -5.97 1.26 14.81
N PHE A 129 -6.59 0.09 14.92
CA PHE A 129 -7.87 -0.07 15.61
C PHE A 129 -7.74 -0.68 17.01
N GLU A 130 -6.56 -1.20 17.37
CA GLU A 130 -6.30 -1.86 18.66
C GLU A 130 -7.41 -2.87 19.03
N ALA A 131 -7.89 -3.63 18.04
CA ALA A 131 -8.99 -4.55 18.24
C ALA A 131 -8.59 -5.60 19.29
N ARG A 132 -9.35 -5.67 20.40
CA ARG A 132 -9.06 -6.60 21.50
C ARG A 132 -9.19 -8.04 21.02
N ASP A 133 -8.26 -8.88 21.45
CA ASP A 133 -8.26 -10.32 21.23
C ASP A 133 -9.51 -10.99 21.83
N ASN A 134 -10.59 -11.02 21.06
CA ASN A 134 -11.70 -11.93 21.31
C ASN A 134 -11.39 -13.26 20.61
N MET A 135 -11.88 -14.37 21.19
CA MET A 135 -11.64 -15.79 20.82
C MET A 135 -11.91 -16.21 19.34
N GLN A 136 -12.14 -15.28 18.42
CA GLN A 136 -12.50 -15.53 17.01
C GLN A 136 -11.37 -15.24 15.99
N GLN A 137 -10.11 -15.20 16.42
CA GLN A 137 -8.97 -14.84 15.56
C GLN A 137 -8.90 -15.63 14.23
N GLY A 138 -9.15 -16.95 14.26
CA GLY A 138 -9.13 -17.78 13.05
C GLY A 138 -10.27 -17.49 12.08
N VAL A 139 -11.47 -17.15 12.59
CA VAL A 139 -12.64 -16.81 11.77
C VAL A 139 -12.43 -15.47 11.05
N GLU A 140 -11.81 -14.50 11.71
CA GLU A 140 -11.47 -13.21 11.11
C GLU A 140 -10.44 -13.34 10.00
N PHE A 141 -9.41 -14.19 10.19
CA PHE A 141 -8.40 -14.43 9.17
C PHE A 141 -8.99 -15.11 7.93
N VAL A 142 -9.85 -16.12 8.11
CA VAL A 142 -10.55 -16.79 6.99
C VAL A 142 -11.47 -15.81 6.24
N LYS A 143 -12.23 -14.97 6.96
CA LYS A 143 -13.05 -13.93 6.33
C LYS A 143 -12.20 -12.92 5.56
N PHE A 144 -11.10 -12.46 6.15
CA PHE A 144 -10.14 -11.58 5.49
C PHE A 144 -9.57 -12.20 4.22
N PHE A 145 -9.16 -13.46 4.28
CA PHE A 145 -8.61 -14.20 3.14
C PHE A 145 -9.64 -14.32 2.00
N SER A 146 -10.89 -14.68 2.31
CA SER A 146 -11.96 -14.77 1.31
C SER A 146 -12.22 -13.45 0.59
N VAL A 147 -12.28 -12.34 1.32
CA VAL A 147 -12.46 -11.00 0.73
C VAL A 147 -11.21 -10.59 -0.07
N SER A 148 -10.03 -10.94 0.42
CA SER A 148 -8.76 -10.64 -0.23
C SER A 148 -8.62 -11.35 -1.57
N ILE A 149 -9.12 -12.57 -1.74
CA ILE A 149 -9.13 -13.27 -3.04
C ILE A 149 -9.88 -12.46 -4.10
N ILE A 150 -11.08 -11.97 -3.77
CA ILE A 150 -11.88 -11.16 -4.70
C ILE A 150 -11.14 -9.86 -5.04
N GLY A 151 -10.55 -9.22 -4.01
CA GLY A 151 -9.74 -8.02 -4.20
C GLY A 151 -8.52 -8.25 -5.10
N VAL A 152 -7.83 -9.38 -4.94
CA VAL A 152 -6.70 -9.78 -5.80
C VAL A 152 -7.16 -9.95 -7.23
N LEU A 153 -8.25 -10.69 -7.47
CA LEU A 153 -8.76 -10.93 -8.82
C LEU A 153 -9.08 -9.62 -9.53
N LEU A 154 -9.78 -8.70 -8.85
CA LEU A 154 -10.11 -7.39 -9.43
C LEU A 154 -8.86 -6.55 -9.66
N ASN A 155 -7.98 -6.45 -8.67
CA ASN A 155 -6.74 -5.68 -8.75
C ASN A 155 -5.86 -6.16 -9.92
N VAL A 156 -5.60 -7.47 -9.99
CA VAL A 156 -4.81 -8.08 -11.05
C VAL A 156 -5.49 -7.93 -12.41
N SER A 157 -6.82 -8.04 -12.48
CA SER A 157 -7.56 -7.87 -13.75
C SER A 157 -7.40 -6.45 -14.29
N VAL A 158 -7.64 -5.43 -13.47
CA VAL A 158 -7.47 -4.03 -13.87
C VAL A 158 -6.02 -3.76 -14.27
N PHE A 159 -5.06 -4.22 -13.46
CA PHE A 159 -3.64 -4.10 -13.77
C PHE A 159 -3.27 -4.76 -15.11
N SER A 160 -3.75 -5.98 -15.35
CA SER A 160 -3.47 -6.73 -16.58
C SER A 160 -4.04 -6.03 -17.80
N VAL A 161 -5.24 -5.44 -17.69
CA VAL A 161 -5.82 -4.61 -18.76
C VAL A 161 -4.92 -3.42 -19.07
N LEU A 162 -4.49 -2.67 -18.06
CA LEU A 162 -3.63 -1.50 -18.25
C LEU A 162 -2.27 -1.86 -18.88
N VAL A 163 -1.61 -2.92 -18.42
CA VAL A 163 -0.26 -3.26 -18.87
C VAL A 163 -0.25 -4.07 -20.17
N SER A 164 -1.16 -5.03 -20.33
CA SER A 164 -1.12 -5.98 -21.47
C SER A 164 -1.97 -5.56 -22.65
N PHE A 165 -3.05 -4.79 -22.44
CA PHE A 165 -3.97 -4.41 -23.51
C PHE A 165 -3.87 -2.93 -23.89
N ILE A 166 -3.74 -2.02 -22.91
CA ILE A 166 -3.55 -0.60 -23.19
C ILE A 166 -2.08 -0.31 -23.52
N GLY A 167 -1.16 -0.86 -22.73
CA GLY A 167 0.27 -0.65 -22.89
C GLY A 167 0.73 0.73 -22.43
N ALA A 168 2.04 0.95 -22.42
CA ALA A 168 2.63 2.20 -21.97
C ALA A 168 2.32 3.35 -22.95
N PRO A 169 1.88 4.54 -22.47
CA PRO A 169 1.75 5.71 -23.32
C PRO A 169 3.07 6.11 -23.99
N SER A 170 3.00 6.71 -25.17
CA SER A 170 4.19 7.14 -25.92
C SER A 170 5.06 8.09 -25.08
N GLY A 171 6.36 7.79 -24.98
CA GLY A 171 7.33 8.58 -24.23
C GLY A 171 7.45 8.22 -22.74
N LEU A 172 6.64 7.30 -22.23
CA LEU A 172 6.81 6.73 -20.90
C LEU A 172 7.53 5.38 -20.99
N SER A 173 8.46 5.13 -20.07
CA SER A 173 9.09 3.83 -19.95
C SER A 173 8.08 2.79 -19.46
N HIS A 174 8.23 1.55 -19.93
CA HIS A 174 7.34 0.45 -19.57
C HIS A 174 7.32 0.20 -18.05
N LEU A 175 8.49 0.30 -17.40
CA LEU A 175 8.62 0.16 -15.94
C LEU A 175 7.84 1.24 -15.17
N VAL A 176 7.87 2.49 -15.63
CA VAL A 176 7.06 3.57 -15.02
C VAL A 176 5.58 3.27 -15.19
N TRP A 177 5.17 2.83 -16.38
CA TRP A 177 3.78 2.47 -16.65
C TRP A 177 3.30 1.32 -15.78
N ILE A 178 4.11 0.29 -15.56
CA ILE A 178 3.82 -0.81 -14.63
C ILE A 178 3.52 -0.28 -13.22
N ASN A 179 4.36 0.62 -12.71
CA ASN A 179 4.16 1.20 -11.37
C ASN A 179 2.89 2.06 -11.31
N ALA A 180 2.65 2.88 -12.33
CA ALA A 180 1.43 3.68 -12.43
C ALA A 180 0.18 2.80 -12.52
N ALA A 181 0.19 1.76 -13.35
CA ALA A 181 -0.88 0.80 -13.49
C ALA A 181 -1.16 0.06 -12.18
N ALA A 182 -0.12 -0.29 -11.42
CA ALA A 182 -0.26 -0.88 -10.09
C ALA A 182 -1.00 0.05 -9.14
N ILE A 183 -0.63 1.34 -9.09
CA ILE A 183 -1.34 2.35 -8.27
C ILE A 183 -2.80 2.49 -8.71
N ILE A 184 -3.05 2.64 -10.02
CA ILE A 184 -4.41 2.80 -10.58
C ILE A 184 -5.28 1.58 -10.24
N SER A 185 -4.73 0.37 -10.38
CA SER A 185 -5.44 -0.87 -10.05
C SER A 185 -5.80 -0.96 -8.56
N THR A 186 -4.93 -0.47 -7.68
CA THR A 186 -5.17 -0.43 -6.23
C THR A 186 -6.26 0.57 -5.89
N ILE A 187 -6.27 1.75 -6.51
CA ILE A 187 -7.34 2.75 -6.36
C ILE A 187 -8.68 2.18 -6.87
N ALA A 188 -8.69 1.54 -8.04
CA ALA A 188 -9.89 0.93 -8.60
C ALA A 188 -10.48 -0.14 -7.69
N ASN A 189 -9.62 -0.99 -7.10
CA ASN A 189 -10.05 -2.00 -6.13
C ASN A 189 -10.62 -1.37 -4.85
N LEU A 190 -10.06 -0.25 -4.39
CA LEU A 190 -10.54 0.49 -3.23
C LEU A 190 -11.94 1.07 -3.48
N ILE A 191 -12.16 1.64 -4.65
CA ILE A 191 -13.47 2.15 -5.08
C ILE A 191 -14.49 1.00 -5.17
N TRP A 192 -14.11 -0.11 -5.79
CA TRP A 192 -14.96 -1.29 -5.87
C TRP A 192 -15.36 -1.81 -4.48
N ASN A 193 -14.40 -1.94 -3.57
CA ASN A 193 -14.68 -2.36 -2.19
C ASN A 193 -15.71 -1.43 -1.55
N PHE A 194 -15.53 -0.11 -1.67
CA PHE A 194 -16.47 0.86 -1.12
C PHE A 194 -17.89 0.72 -1.71
N ILE A 195 -18.00 0.64 -3.04
CA ILE A 195 -19.29 0.50 -3.73
C ILE A 195 -19.96 -0.84 -3.39
N GLY A 196 -19.21 -1.93 -3.43
CA GLY A 196 -19.69 -3.28 -3.11
C GLY A 196 -20.23 -3.37 -1.69
N TYR A 197 -19.50 -2.83 -0.70
CA TYR A 197 -20.01 -2.75 0.67
C TYR A 197 -21.30 -1.92 0.74
N ARG A 198 -21.32 -0.74 0.11
CA ARG A 198 -22.49 0.13 0.13
C ARG A 198 -23.73 -0.50 -0.53
N MET A 199 -23.58 -1.15 -1.68
CA MET A 199 -24.71 -1.62 -2.48
C MET A 199 -25.21 -3.02 -2.10
N ILE A 200 -24.32 -3.90 -1.64
CA ILE A 200 -24.65 -5.31 -1.37
C ILE A 200 -24.87 -5.53 0.13
N VAL A 201 -24.01 -4.95 0.98
CA VAL A 201 -24.04 -5.22 2.43
C VAL A 201 -24.99 -4.27 3.15
N PHE A 202 -25.04 -3.00 2.75
CA PHE A 202 -25.87 -1.97 3.39
C PHE A 202 -27.20 -1.71 2.68
N LYS A 203 -27.67 -2.62 1.82
CA LYS A 203 -28.93 -2.45 1.08
C LYS A 203 -30.18 -2.38 1.99
N ASN A 204 -30.06 -2.75 3.27
CA ASN A 204 -31.16 -2.85 4.23
C ASN A 204 -30.91 -2.08 5.55
N ILE A 205 -30.12 -1.00 5.54
CA ILE A 205 -30.08 0.01 6.62
C ILE A 205 -30.61 1.31 6.07
#